data_AF-A0A966FMM1-F1
#
_entry.id   AF-A0A966FMM1-F1
#
_cell.length_a   1.000
_cell.length_b   1.000
_cell.length_c   1.000
_cell.angle_alpha   90.00
_cell.angle_beta   90.00
_cell.angle_gamma   90.00
#
_symmetry.space_group_name_H-M   'P 1'
#
loop_
_entity.id
_entity.type
_entity.pdbx_description
1 polymer ?
#
loop_
_entity_poly.entity_id
_entity_poly.type
_entity_poly.pdbx_seq_one_letter_code
_entity_poly.pdbx_strand_id
1 'polypeptide(L)'
;TIITDPKLLEQVKEKIESKGFKIKDSDIILIPKNFVKVSGEEAVRVVKLSDELENHDDVQDYYTNYDIDEAELKVIAEKIGS
;
A
#
# COMPACT_ATOMS: atom_id res chain seq x y z
N THR A 1 -12.68 7.03 -0.23
CA THR A 1 -12.43 5.63 0.16
C THR A 1 -12.92 5.41 1.56
N ILE A 2 -13.67 4.32 1.81
CA ILE A 2 -14.21 3.97 3.12
C ILE A 2 -13.40 2.77 3.61
N ILE A 3 -12.87 2.83 4.84
CA ILE A 3 -12.12 1.73 5.46
C ILE A 3 -13.02 1.12 6.54
N THR A 4 -13.17 -0.20 6.50
CA THR A 4 -13.97 -0.96 7.47
C THR A 4 -13.25 -2.26 7.81
N ASP A 5 -13.65 -2.90 8.92
CA ASP A 5 -13.22 -4.25 9.22
C ASP A 5 -13.61 -5.20 8.06
N PRO A 6 -12.72 -6.11 7.63
CA PRO A 6 -13.01 -7.05 6.54
C PRO A 6 -14.28 -7.86 6.79
N LYS A 7 -14.63 -8.15 8.04
CA LYS A 7 -15.86 -8.89 8.40
C LYS A 7 -17.15 -8.09 8.16
N LEU A 8 -17.03 -6.76 8.08
CA LEU A 8 -18.14 -5.84 7.89
C LEU A 8 -18.26 -5.33 6.46
N LEU A 9 -17.31 -5.68 5.58
CA LEU A 9 -17.27 -5.19 4.21
C LEU A 9 -18.58 -5.44 3.47
N GLU A 10 -19.12 -6.66 3.56
CA GLU A 10 -20.37 -7.06 2.89
C GLU A 10 -21.58 -6.27 3.42
N GLN A 11 -21.71 -6.12 4.74
CA GLN A 11 -22.79 -5.33 5.34
C GLN A 11 -22.70 -3.83 4.98
N VAL A 12 -21.48 -3.29 4.93
CA VAL A 12 -21.25 -1.89 4.55
C VAL A 12 -21.56 -1.70 3.07
N LYS A 13 -21.14 -2.65 2.22
CA LYS A 13 -21.45 -2.66 0.79
C LYS A 13 -22.95 -2.68 0.52
N GLU A 14 -23.68 -3.62 1.12
CA GLU A 14 -25.13 -3.71 0.98
C GLU A 14 -25.83 -2.43 1.45
N LYS A 15 -25.39 -1.82 2.56
CA LYS A 15 -25.97 -0.56 3.07
C LYS A 15 -25.70 0.63 2.14
N ILE A 16 -24.54 0.67 1.50
CA ILE A 16 -24.14 1.74 0.57
C ILE A 16 -24.92 1.59 -0.74
N GLU A 17 -25.00 0.37 -1.28
CA GLU A 17 -25.79 0.05 -2.47
C GLU A 17 -27.29 0.28 -2.24
N SER A 18 -27.81 -0.08 -1.07
CA SER A 18 -29.21 0.17 -0.67
C SER A 18 -29.54 1.66 -0.56
N LYS A 19 -28.53 2.53 -0.36
CA LYS A 19 -28.67 3.99 -0.38
C LYS A 19 -28.52 4.59 -1.79
N GLY A 20 -28.37 3.75 -2.82
CA GLY A 20 -28.28 4.17 -4.22
C GLY A 20 -26.86 4.53 -4.69
N PHE A 21 -25.83 4.27 -3.88
CA PHE A 21 -24.44 4.50 -4.27
C PHE A 21 -23.88 3.26 -4.96
N LYS A 22 -23.35 3.42 -6.18
CA LYS A 22 -22.61 2.35 -6.85
C LYS A 22 -21.19 2.30 -6.32
N ILE A 23 -20.84 1.19 -5.68
CA ILE A 23 -19.45 0.91 -5.30
C ILE A 23 -18.71 0.52 -6.57
N LYS A 24 -17.70 1.31 -6.93
CA LYS A 24 -16.90 1.09 -8.14
C LYS A 24 -15.92 -0.08 -7.95
N ASP A 25 -15.39 -0.22 -6.74
CA ASP A 25 -14.43 -1.24 -6.38
C ASP A 25 -14.47 -1.50 -4.86
N SER A 26 -14.24 -2.74 -4.42
CA SER A 26 -14.26 -3.15 -3.02
C SER A 26 -13.34 -4.33 -2.78
N ASP A 27 -12.14 -4.06 -2.26
CA ASP A 27 -11.15 -5.09 -1.95
C ASP A 27 -10.86 -5.19 -0.45
N ILE A 28 -10.59 -6.42 -0.01
CA ILE A 28 -10.04 -6.67 1.33
C ILE A 28 -8.53 -6.51 1.21
N ILE A 29 -8.03 -5.37 1.68
CA ILE A 29 -6.59 -5.10 1.73
C ILE A 29 -6.05 -5.31 3.15
N LEU A 30 -4.83 -5.85 3.23
CA LEU A 30 -4.09 -6.00 4.48
C LEU A 30 -3.45 -4.66 4.84
N ILE A 31 -4.05 -3.94 5.78
CA ILE A 31 -3.48 -2.70 6.30
C ILE A 31 -2.50 -3.04 7.45
N PRO A 32 -1.20 -2.71 7.34
CA PRO A 32 -0.25 -2.92 8.42
C PRO A 32 -0.65 -2.12 9.66
N LYS A 33 -0.71 -2.79 10.81
CA LYS A 33 -1.15 -2.18 12.08
C LYS A 33 -0.16 -1.15 12.63
N ASN A 34 1.12 -1.25 12.26
CA ASN A 34 2.20 -0.39 12.72
C ASN A 34 3.09 -0.01 11.54
N PHE A 35 3.26 1.29 11.33
CA PHE A 35 4.21 1.83 10.38
C PHE A 35 5.56 2.05 11.07
N VAL A 36 6.64 1.64 10.40
CA VAL A 36 8.01 1.87 10.84
C VAL A 36 8.56 3.01 10.00
N LYS A 37 8.87 4.14 10.62
CA LYS A 37 9.55 5.23 9.90
C LYS A 37 10.95 4.80 9.52
N VAL A 38 11.27 4.89 8.23
CA VAL A 38 12.59 4.54 7.69
C VAL A 38 13.13 5.75 6.94
N SER A 39 14.40 6.10 7.17
CA SER A 39 15.05 7.24 6.53
C SER A 39 16.54 6.95 6.25
N GLY A 40 17.17 7.81 5.46
CA GLY A 40 18.58 7.76 5.12
C GLY A 40 18.98 6.49 4.36
N GLU A 41 20.08 5.86 4.78
CA GLU A 41 20.60 4.65 4.12
C GLU A 41 19.66 3.45 4.22
N GLU A 42 18.85 3.36 5.27
CA GLU A 42 17.87 2.28 5.40
C GLU A 42 16.77 2.44 4.36
N ALA A 43 16.27 3.66 4.15
CA ALA A 43 15.23 3.95 3.15
C ALA A 43 15.69 3.56 1.74
N VAL A 44 16.96 3.84 1.39
CA VAL A 44 17.54 3.44 0.10
C VAL A 44 17.53 1.91 -0.07
N ARG A 45 17.84 1.15 0.99
CA ARG A 45 17.87 -0.32 0.93
C ARG A 45 16.48 -0.92 0.77
N VAL A 46 15.48 -0.45 1.52
CA VAL A 46 14.11 -0.99 1.41
C VAL A 46 13.45 -0.61 0.09
N VAL A 47 13.71 0.59 -0.45
CA VAL A 47 13.17 0.98 -1.76
C VAL A 47 13.78 0.14 -2.88
N LYS A 48 15.10 -0.08 -2.87
CA LYS A 48 15.75 -0.99 -3.85
C LYS A 48 15.20 -2.41 -3.77
N LEU A 49 15.03 -2.94 -2.56
CA LEU A 49 14.44 -4.26 -2.38
C LEU A 49 12.99 -4.31 -2.90
N SER A 50 12.23 -3.24 -2.70
CA SER A 50 10.85 -3.15 -3.18
C SER A 50 10.79 -3.11 -4.71
N ASP A 51 11.68 -2.37 -5.35
CA ASP A 51 11.82 -2.32 -6.82
C ASP A 51 12.22 -3.68 -7.40
N GLU A 52 13.14 -4.40 -6.76
CA GLU A 52 13.50 -5.79 -7.17
C GLU A 52 12.32 -6.76 -7.02
N LEU A 53 11.51 -6.60 -5.96
CA LEU A 53 10.33 -7.43 -5.74
C LEU A 53 9.21 -7.10 -6.73
N GLU A 54 9.01 -5.84 -7.11
CA GLU A 54 8.06 -5.43 -8.14
C GLU A 54 8.42 -5.97 -9.53
N ASN A 55 9.72 -6.04 -9.83
CA ASN A 55 10.21 -6.56 -11.11
C ASN A 55 10.30 -8.09 -11.18
N HIS A 56 9.95 -8.80 -10.10
CA HIS A 56 10.04 -10.25 -10.06
C HIS A 56 8.72 -10.90 -10.49
N ASP A 57 8.74 -11.64 -11.61
CA ASP A 57 7.54 -12.22 -12.26
C ASP A 57 6.68 -13.13 -11.35
N ASP A 58 7.26 -13.70 -10.29
CA ASP A 58 6.56 -14.55 -9.31
C ASP A 58 5.93 -13.78 -8.11
N VAL A 59 6.13 -12.48 -7.99
CA VAL A 59 5.59 -11.67 -6.88
C VAL A 59 4.21 -11.12 -7.27
N GLN A 60 3.15 -11.65 -6.64
CA GLN A 60 1.78 -11.21 -6.91
C GLN A 60 1.38 -9.98 -6.07
N ASP A 61 1.76 -9.97 -4.79
CA ASP A 61 1.53 -8.87 -3.86
C ASP A 61 2.66 -8.84 -2.83
N TYR A 62 3.21 -7.66 -2.55
CA TYR A 62 4.15 -7.46 -1.46
C TYR A 62 3.64 -6.37 -0.52
N TYR A 63 3.77 -6.61 0.78
CA TYR A 63 3.25 -5.73 1.82
C TYR A 63 4.41 -5.19 2.63
N THR A 64 4.53 -3.87 2.65
CA THR A 64 5.54 -3.18 3.42
C THR A 64 4.86 -2.31 4.46
N ASN A 65 5.48 -2.21 5.62
CA ASN A 65 5.01 -1.34 6.69
C ASN A 65 5.97 -0.19 6.94
N TYR A 66 6.91 0.06 6.02
CA TYR A 66 7.79 1.22 6.11
C TYR A 66 7.03 2.49 5.75
N ASP A 67 7.34 3.57 6.44
CA ASP A 67 6.86 4.92 6.19
C ASP A 67 8.09 5.76 5.85
N ILE A 68 8.22 6.12 4.58
CA ILE A 68 9.33 6.92 4.03
C ILE A 68 8.74 8.26 3.62
N ASP A 69 9.35 9.35 4.06
CA ASP A 69 8.91 10.69 3.69
C ASP A 69 8.89 10.85 2.16
N GLU A 70 7.80 11.37 1.60
CA GLU A 70 7.60 11.47 0.14
C GLU A 70 8.74 12.23 -0.56
N ALA A 71 9.28 13.27 0.10
CA ALA A 71 10.43 14.02 -0.38
C ALA A 71 11.69 13.16 -0.49
N GLU A 72 11.90 12.26 0.47
CA GLU A 72 13.04 11.34 0.49
C GLU A 72 12.84 10.20 -0.51
N LEU A 73 11.63 9.64 -0.59
CA LEU A 73 11.27 8.62 -1.58
C LEU A 73 11.54 9.10 -3.01
N LYS A 74 11.19 10.34 -3.33
CA LYS A 74 11.42 10.92 -4.66
C LYS A 74 12.90 11.03 -5.00
N VAL A 75 13.72 11.52 -4.06
CA VAL A 75 15.19 11.61 -4.23
C VAL A 75 15.82 10.23 -4.39
N ILE A 76 15.31 9.23 -3.65
CA ILE A 76 15.77 7.85 -3.74
C ILE A 76 15.37 7.24 -5.08
N ALA A 77 14.13 7.39 -5.53
CA ALA A 77 13.66 6.90 -6.82
C ALA A 77 14.46 7.49 -8.01
N GLU A 78 14.78 8.79 -7.98
CA GLU A 78 15.65 9.43 -8.97
C GLU A 78 17.09 8.87 -8.98
N LYS A 79 17.58 8.38 -7.83
CA LYS A 79 18.90 7.75 -7.71
C LYS A 79 18.94 6.28 -8.13
N ILE A 80 17.82 5.55 -7.99
CA ILE A 80 17.74 4.12 -8.34
C ILE A 80 17.38 3.95 -9.82
N GLY A 81 16.60 4.88 -10.38
CA GLY A 81 16.24 4.91 -11.80
C GLY A 81 17.36 5.37 -12.76
N SER A 82 18.63 5.42 -12.32
CA SER A 82 19.80 5.75 -13.15
C SER A 82 20.87 4.67 -13.10
#